data_AF-A0A4R5KLL0-F1
#
_entry.id   AF-A0A4R5KLL0-F1
#
_cell.length_a   1.000
_cell.length_b   1.000
_cell.length_c   1.000
_cell.angle_alpha   90.00
_cell.angle_beta   90.00
_cell.angle_gamma   90.00
#
_symmetry.space_group_name_H-M   'P 1'
#
loop_
_entity.id
_entity.type
_entity.pdbx_description
1 polymer ?
#
loop_
_entity_poly.entity_id
_entity_poly.type
_entity_poly.pdbx_seq_one_letter_code
_entity_poly.pdbx_strand_id
1 'polypeptide(L)'
;MIPKVSKVDSIILADNMGQAAYKFKKIIFHKDRQYLLLHQEDNFQLLRTRYDDGFLKLIEVSNKEYQELKDLGWLDFDQPNHNFNSNREFSVTGICFNRLGNESSMIIEYKSSSIEKPLDILPYIVQTGAEHVFFSE
;
A
#
# COMPACT_ATOMS: atom_id res chain seq x y z
N MET A 1 -3.76 -23.05 6.70
CA MET A 1 -4.75 -22.14 7.31
C MET A 1 -4.25 -20.71 7.06
N ILE A 2 -4.97 -19.92 6.28
CA ILE A 2 -4.57 -18.53 5.95
C ILE A 2 -4.85 -17.68 7.21
N PRO A 3 -3.89 -16.91 7.74
CA PRO A 3 -4.12 -16.01 8.87
C PRO A 3 -5.31 -15.10 8.59
N LYS A 4 -6.22 -14.85 9.55
CA LYS A 4 -7.18 -13.75 9.39
C LYS A 4 -6.49 -12.45 9.78
N VAL A 5 -6.03 -11.67 8.79
CA VAL A 5 -5.49 -10.33 9.02
C VAL A 5 -6.65 -9.38 9.28
N SER A 6 -6.68 -8.74 10.45
CA SER A 6 -7.71 -7.75 10.79
C SER A 6 -7.34 -6.35 10.31
N LYS A 7 -6.06 -6.00 10.31
CA LYS A 7 -5.58 -4.68 9.94
C LYS A 7 -4.14 -4.75 9.44
N VAL A 8 -3.79 -3.97 8.43
CA VAL A 8 -2.40 -3.65 8.09
C VAL A 8 -2.07 -2.29 8.69
N ASP A 9 -0.98 -2.20 9.43
CA ASP A 9 -0.59 -0.98 10.13
C ASP A 9 0.46 -0.18 9.35
N SER A 10 1.55 -0.84 8.95
CA SER A 10 2.63 -0.20 8.20
C SER A 10 3.25 -1.13 7.16
N ILE A 11 3.86 -0.50 6.17
CA ILE A 11 4.56 -1.12 5.04
C ILE A 11 5.95 -0.47 4.97
N ILE A 12 6.99 -1.27 4.74
CA ILE A 12 8.34 -0.77 4.50
C ILE A 12 8.60 -0.81 3.01
N LEU A 13 8.93 0.36 2.47
CA LEU A 13 9.30 0.55 1.08
C LEU A 13 10.80 0.76 0.97
N ALA A 14 11.38 0.15 -0.05
CA ALA A 14 12.78 0.28 -0.39
C ALA A 14 12.92 0.76 -1.83
N ASP A 15 13.82 1.71 -2.05
CA ASP A 15 14.29 2.13 -3.37
C ASP A 15 15.82 2.20 -3.40
N ASN A 16 16.38 2.82 -4.43
CA ASN A 16 17.82 3.04 -4.58
C ASN A 16 18.39 4.08 -3.60
N MET A 17 17.56 4.84 -2.88
CA MET A 17 17.96 5.84 -1.91
C MET A 17 17.90 5.32 -0.47
N GLY A 18 17.18 4.22 -0.21
CA GLY A 18 17.16 3.57 1.10
C GLY A 18 15.85 2.85 1.39
N GLN A 19 15.54 2.70 2.68
CA GLN A 19 14.28 2.12 3.15
C GLN A 19 13.57 3.06 4.10
N ALA A 20 12.24 3.12 4.01
CA ALA A 20 11.40 3.92 4.89
C ALA A 20 10.09 3.19 5.22
N ALA A 21 9.58 3.41 6.43
CA ALA A 21 8.32 2.86 6.89
C ALA A 21 7.18 3.85 6.68
N TYR A 22 6.06 3.36 6.16
CA TYR A 22 4.85 4.11 5.85
C TYR A 22 3.66 3.50 6.57
N LYS A 23 2.79 4.32 7.14
CA LYS A 23 1.49 3.86 7.65
C LYS A 23 0.58 3.55 6.48
N PHE A 24 -0.04 2.36 6.52
CA PHE A 24 -1.05 1.98 5.54
C PHE A 24 -2.38 2.65 5.87
N LYS A 25 -3.06 3.21 4.86
CA LYS A 25 -4.39 3.83 5.03
C LYS A 25 -5.46 3.00 4.33
N LYS A 26 -5.30 2.78 3.03
CA LYS A 26 -6.24 2.01 2.21
C LYS A 26 -5.62 1.53 0.91
N ILE A 27 -6.27 0.56 0.29
CA ILE A 27 -6.09 0.15 -1.09
C ILE A 27 -7.37 0.46 -1.88
N ILE A 28 -7.19 0.92 -3.11
CA ILE A 28 -8.26 1.29 -4.02
C ILE A 28 -8.10 0.46 -5.30
N PHE A 29 -9.16 -0.23 -5.71
CA PHE A 29 -9.25 -0.97 -6.96
C PHE A 29 -10.05 -0.15 -7.96
N HIS A 30 -9.42 0.28 -9.06
CA HIS A 30 -10.05 1.08 -10.12
C HIS A 30 -9.46 0.80 -11.49
N LYS A 31 -10.32 0.53 -12.48
CA LYS A 31 -9.94 0.23 -13.88
C LYS A 31 -8.80 -0.80 -13.96
N ASP A 32 -8.99 -1.94 -13.31
CA ASP A 32 -8.01 -3.05 -13.23
C ASP A 32 -6.67 -2.72 -12.58
N ARG A 33 -6.56 -1.56 -11.91
CA ARG A 33 -5.37 -1.12 -11.18
C ARG A 33 -5.64 -1.12 -9.69
N GLN A 34 -4.57 -1.29 -8.91
CA GLN A 34 -4.62 -1.15 -7.46
C GLN A 34 -3.75 0.02 -7.04
N TYR A 35 -4.27 0.86 -6.15
CA TYR A 35 -3.59 2.03 -5.63
C TYR A 35 -3.51 1.93 -4.11
N LEU A 36 -2.32 2.11 -3.55
CA LEU A 36 -2.10 2.16 -2.12
C LEU A 36 -1.99 3.62 -1.70
N LEU A 37 -2.81 3.99 -0.72
CA LEU A 37 -2.66 5.23 0.01
C LEU A 37 -1.84 4.96 1.27
N LEU A 38 -0.69 5.62 1.33
CA LEU A 38 0.28 5.53 2.40
C LEU A 38 0.45 6.89 3.07
N HIS A 39 0.96 6.88 4.29
CA HIS A 39 1.17 8.10 5.08
C HIS A 39 2.49 8.03 5.83
N GLN A 40 3.32 9.06 5.70
CA GLN A 40 4.58 9.23 6.42
C GLN A 40 4.66 10.66 6.95
N GLU A 41 4.84 10.79 8.26
CA GLU A 41 4.83 12.09 8.96
C GLU A 41 3.54 12.88 8.66
N ASP A 42 3.64 14.02 7.96
CA ASP A 42 2.51 14.87 7.56
C ASP A 42 2.15 14.73 6.07
N ASN A 43 2.76 13.78 5.35
CA ASN A 43 2.60 13.62 3.91
C ASN A 43 1.89 12.32 3.54
N PHE A 44 0.95 12.43 2.60
CA PHE A 44 0.33 11.29 1.93
C PHE A 44 1.11 10.90 0.69
N GLN A 45 1.18 9.61 0.41
CA GLN A 45 1.76 9.08 -0.81
C GLN A 45 0.78 8.10 -1.45
N LEU A 46 0.45 8.35 -2.72
CA LEU A 46 -0.41 7.49 -3.52
C LEU A 46 0.46 6.74 -4.53
N LEU A 47 0.48 5.42 -4.41
CA LEU A 47 1.29 4.55 -5.28
C LEU A 47 0.41 3.55 -6.01
N ARG A 48 0.73 3.24 -7.26
CA ARG A 48 0.09 2.20 -8.03
C ARG A 48 0.90 0.90 -7.96
N THR A 49 0.21 -0.23 -7.90
CA THR A 49 0.83 -1.55 -8.02
C THR A 49 1.27 -1.83 -9.46
N ARG A 50 2.40 -2.51 -9.61
CA ARG A 50 2.87 -3.08 -10.88
C ARG A 50 3.55 -4.41 -10.59
N TYR A 51 3.30 -5.42 -11.42
CA TYR A 51 4.00 -6.69 -11.32
C TYR A 51 5.06 -6.76 -12.42
N ASP A 52 6.33 -6.81 -12.02
CA ASP A 52 7.48 -6.99 -12.91
C ASP A 52 8.17 -8.29 -12.52
N ASP A 53 8.46 -9.16 -13.49
CA ASP A 53 9.17 -10.45 -13.26
C ASP A 53 8.57 -11.31 -12.12
N GLY A 54 7.25 -11.21 -11.91
CA GLY A 54 6.52 -11.95 -10.86
C GLY A 54 6.59 -11.31 -9.47
N PHE A 55 7.19 -10.14 -9.32
CA PHE A 55 7.31 -9.41 -8.06
C PHE A 55 6.44 -8.15 -8.04
N LEU A 56 5.80 -7.90 -6.89
CA LEU A 56 5.04 -6.69 -6.66
C LEU A 56 5.99 -5.50 -6.47
N LYS A 57 5.75 -4.44 -7.25
CA LYS A 57 6.34 -3.11 -7.11
C LYS A 57 5.26 -2.06 -6.90
N LEU A 58 5.65 -0.96 -6.27
CA LEU A 58 4.84 0.24 -6.13
C LEU A 58 5.50 1.38 -6.89
N ILE A 59 4.74 2.09 -7.72
CA ILE A 59 5.23 3.19 -8.56
C ILE A 59 4.37 4.43 -8.36
N GLU A 60 4.93 5.60 -8.64
CA GLU A 60 4.16 6.84 -8.57
C GLU A 60 3.00 6.85 -9.56
N VAL A 61 1.89 7.48 -9.16
CA VAL A 61 0.74 7.70 -10.04
C VAL A 61 0.98 8.88 -10.95
N SER A 62 0.47 8.82 -12.17
CA SER A 62 0.41 9.99 -13.05
C SER A 62 -0.57 11.03 -12.51
N ASN A 63 -0.39 12.30 -12.91
CA ASN A 63 -1.36 13.35 -12.55
C ASN A 63 -2.77 13.01 -13.05
N LYS A 64 -2.90 12.35 -14.21
CA LYS A 64 -4.20 11.89 -14.72
C LYS A 64 -4.86 10.88 -13.76
N GLU A 65 -4.13 9.85 -13.34
CA GLU A 65 -4.64 8.86 -12.38
C GLU A 65 -5.00 9.51 -11.04
N TYR A 66 -4.19 10.47 -10.57
CA TYR A 66 -4.47 11.22 -9.36
C TYR A 66 -5.79 12.01 -9.46
N GLN A 67 -5.98 12.79 -10.54
CA GLN A 67 -7.21 13.56 -10.73
C GLN A 67 -8.43 12.64 -10.85
N GLU A 68 -8.31 11.53 -11.57
CA GLU A 68 -9.41 10.55 -11.67
C GLU A 68 -9.84 10.02 -10.29
N LEU A 69 -8.89 9.66 -9.43
CA LEU A 69 -9.19 9.18 -8.07
C LEU A 69 -9.72 10.29 -7.15
N LYS A 70 -9.28 11.54 -7.36
CA LYS A 70 -9.77 12.71 -6.65
C LYS A 70 -11.22 13.04 -7.04
N ASP A 71 -11.53 13.01 -8.33
CA ASP A 71 -12.87 13.30 -8.87
C ASP A 71 -13.92 12.28 -8.38
N LEU A 72 -13.48 11.06 -8.07
CA LEU A 72 -14.31 10.02 -7.44
C LEU A 72 -14.55 10.25 -5.93
N GLY A 73 -13.97 11.30 -5.34
CA GLY A 73 -14.11 11.60 -3.91
C GLY A 73 -13.38 10.60 -3.01
N TRP A 74 -12.36 9.91 -3.53
CA TRP A 74 -11.62 8.92 -2.76
C TRP A 74 -10.33 9.45 -2.16
N LEU A 75 -9.96 10.69 -2.45
CA LEU A 75 -8.80 11.35 -1.87
C LEU A 75 -9.30 12.58 -1.10
N ASP A 76 -9.34 12.46 0.23
CA ASP A 76 -9.87 13.50 1.14
C ASP A 76 -8.82 14.55 1.55
N PHE A 77 -7.65 14.55 0.90
CA PHE A 77 -6.53 15.42 1.25
C PHE A 77 -6.14 16.31 0.08
N ASP A 78 -5.74 17.54 0.43
CA ASP A 78 -5.09 18.44 -0.52
C ASP A 78 -3.80 17.82 -1.01
N GLN A 79 -3.57 17.98 -2.31
CA GLN A 79 -2.53 17.31 -3.07
C GLN A 79 -1.19 17.35 -2.33
N PRO A 80 -0.58 16.20 -1.97
CA PRO A 80 0.78 16.21 -1.47
C PRO A 80 1.65 16.85 -2.56
N ASN A 81 2.72 17.54 -2.16
CA ASN A 81 3.72 18.10 -3.09
C ASN A 81 4.33 16.97 -3.94
N HIS A 82 3.61 16.56 -4.98
CA HIS A 82 3.96 15.43 -5.83
C HIS A 82 4.78 15.99 -6.98
N ASN A 83 6.06 15.61 -7.01
CA ASN A 83 6.87 15.85 -8.19
C ASN A 83 6.55 14.77 -9.22
N PHE A 84 5.52 15.00 -10.05
CA PHE A 84 5.06 14.07 -11.10
C PHE A 84 6.11 13.73 -12.18
N ASN A 85 7.33 14.30 -12.08
CA ASN A 85 8.46 13.99 -12.95
C ASN A 85 9.41 12.93 -12.36
N SER A 86 9.13 12.41 -11.16
CA SER A 86 9.97 11.39 -10.53
C SER A 86 9.46 9.99 -10.90
N ASN A 87 10.24 9.22 -11.67
CA ASN A 87 9.93 7.82 -11.95
C ASN A 87 10.40 6.95 -10.78
N ARG A 88 9.93 7.23 -9.56
CA ARG A 88 10.29 6.44 -8.38
C ARG A 88 9.55 5.11 -8.40
N GLU A 89 10.32 4.07 -8.15
CA GLU A 89 9.83 2.71 -8.02
C GLU A 89 10.27 2.16 -6.68
N PHE A 90 9.35 1.50 -5.99
CA PHE A 90 9.56 0.97 -4.66
C PHE A 90 9.31 -0.53 -4.65
N SER A 91 10.22 -1.24 -3.99
CA SER A 91 10.05 -2.64 -3.60
C SER A 91 9.49 -2.68 -2.19
N VAL A 92 8.57 -3.61 -1.91
CA VAL A 92 8.04 -3.78 -0.55
C VAL A 92 8.93 -4.76 0.21
N THR A 93 9.66 -4.27 1.21
CA THR A 93 10.60 -5.07 2.01
C THR A 93 10.06 -5.42 3.39
N GLY A 94 8.91 -4.88 3.80
CA GLY A 94 8.31 -5.21 5.07
C GLY A 94 6.83 -4.87 5.18
N ILE A 95 6.14 -5.55 6.09
CA ILE A 95 4.74 -5.30 6.45
C ILE A 95 4.50 -5.64 7.92
N CYS A 96 3.80 -4.75 8.61
CA CYS A 96 3.29 -4.92 9.97
C CYS A 96 1.77 -5.05 9.91
N PHE A 97 1.20 -6.09 10.50
CA PHE A 97 -0.23 -6.34 10.47
C PHE A 97 -0.71 -7.03 11.75
N ASN A 98 -1.98 -6.80 12.07
CA ASN A 98 -2.66 -7.47 13.16
C ASN A 98 -3.31 -8.73 12.64
N ARG A 99 -3.04 -9.84 13.31
CA ARG A 99 -3.73 -11.11 13.10
C ARG A 99 -4.70 -11.35 14.24
N LEU A 100 -5.91 -11.81 13.90
CA LEU A 100 -6.84 -12.34 14.89
C LEU A 100 -6.27 -13.65 15.47
N GLY A 101 -5.97 -13.63 16.77
CA GLY A 101 -5.63 -14.80 17.56
C GLY A 101 -6.88 -15.57 17.97
N ASN A 102 -6.90 -16.07 19.20
CA ASN A 102 -8.05 -16.78 19.77
C ASN A 102 -8.99 -15.74 20.38
N GLU A 103 -10.30 -15.80 20.04
CA GLU A 103 -11.54 -15.12 20.51
C GLU A 103 -11.52 -13.70 21.16
N SER A 104 -10.39 -13.19 21.65
CA SER A 104 -10.24 -11.90 22.32
C SER A 104 -8.82 -11.29 22.22
N SER A 105 -7.85 -11.92 21.55
CA SER A 105 -6.49 -11.36 21.38
C SER A 105 -6.13 -11.00 19.94
N MET A 106 -5.54 -9.82 19.75
CA MET A 106 -4.85 -9.41 18.52
C MET A 106 -3.35 -9.61 18.71
N ILE A 107 -2.71 -10.27 17.75
CA ILE A 107 -1.26 -10.43 17.70
C ILE A 107 -0.72 -9.51 16.60
N ILE A 108 0.25 -8.67 16.94
CA ILE A 108 0.99 -7.87 15.96
C ILE A 108 2.04 -8.80 15.34
N GLU A 109 1.96 -9.00 14.03
CA GLU A 109 2.95 -9.74 13.25
C GLU A 109 3.73 -8.79 12.34
N TYR A 110 5.01 -9.09 12.17
CA TYR A 110 5.89 -8.37 11.26
C TYR A 110 6.56 -9.36 10.31
N LYS A 111 6.54 -9.04 9.02
CA LYS A 111 7.25 -9.79 7.97
C LYS A 111 8.19 -8.84 7.24
N SER A 112 9.39 -9.32 6.95
CA SER A 112 10.38 -8.63 6.14
C SER A 112 10.95 -9.53 5.06
N SER A 113 11.50 -8.90 4.02
CA SER A 113 12.24 -9.53 2.94
C SER A 113 13.32 -8.60 2.39
N SER A 114 14.18 -9.13 1.53
CA SER A 114 15.19 -8.34 0.83
C SER A 114 14.64 -7.69 -0.44
N ILE A 115 15.37 -6.71 -0.99
CA ILE A 115 14.99 -6.00 -2.22
C ILE A 115 14.98 -6.96 -3.43
N GLU A 116 15.83 -7.99 -3.43
CA GLU A 116 15.91 -8.97 -4.52
C GLU A 116 14.71 -9.93 -4.55
N LYS A 117 13.97 -10.03 -3.45
CA LYS A 117 12.78 -10.88 -3.31
C LYS A 117 11.70 -10.13 -2.51
N PRO A 118 11.12 -9.05 -3.06
CA PRO A 118 10.17 -8.23 -2.32
C PRO A 118 8.92 -9.02 -1.94
N LEU A 119 8.22 -8.56 -0.91
CA LEU A 119 7.00 -9.16 -0.43
C LEU A 119 5.82 -8.80 -1.34
N ASP A 120 5.01 -9.81 -1.68
CA ASP A 120 3.66 -9.55 -2.16
C ASP A 120 2.75 -9.27 -0.96
N ILE A 121 2.38 -8.00 -0.80
CA ILE A 121 1.53 -7.53 0.30
C ILE A 121 0.04 -7.57 -0.01
N LEU A 122 -0.37 -7.77 -1.26
CA LEU A 122 -1.79 -7.76 -1.63
C LEU A 122 -2.61 -8.82 -0.88
N PRO A 123 -2.13 -10.07 -0.68
CA PRO A 123 -2.88 -11.06 0.09
C PRO A 123 -3.14 -10.63 1.54
N TYR A 124 -2.24 -9.85 2.15
CA TYR A 124 -2.38 -9.37 3.52
C TYR A 124 -3.37 -8.22 3.62
N ILE A 125 -3.34 -7.32 2.63
CA ILE A 125 -4.23 -6.15 2.57
C ILE A 125 -5.65 -6.57 2.24
N VAL A 126 -5.87 -7.41 1.22
CA VAL A 126 -7.24 -7.78 0.80
C VAL A 126 -8.01 -8.49 1.92
N GLN A 127 -7.30 -9.15 2.84
CA GLN A 127 -7.90 -9.81 4.00
C GLN A 127 -8.46 -8.85 5.06
N THR A 128 -8.05 -7.58 5.09
CA THR A 128 -8.56 -6.60 6.07
C THR A 128 -10.01 -6.21 5.80
N GLY A 129 -10.57 -6.51 4.62
CA GLY A 129 -11.96 -6.24 4.29
C GLY A 129 -12.27 -4.77 4.02
N ALA A 130 -13.57 -4.43 4.09
CA ALA A 130 -14.15 -3.18 3.57
C ALA A 130 -13.67 -1.89 4.25
N GLU A 131 -13.04 -1.96 5.43
CA GLU A 131 -12.52 -0.78 6.12
C GLU A 131 -11.34 -0.13 5.37
N HIS A 132 -10.58 -0.94 4.64
CA HIS A 132 -9.38 -0.50 3.94
C HIS A 132 -9.34 -0.88 2.46
N VAL A 133 -10.33 -1.62 1.96
CA VAL A 133 -10.41 -2.08 0.58
C VAL A 133 -11.60 -1.41 -0.12
N PHE A 134 -11.32 -0.60 -1.14
CA PHE A 134 -12.31 0.16 -1.88
C PHE A 134 -12.33 -0.26 -3.35
N PHE A 135 -13.50 -0.32 -3.96
CA PHE A 135 -13.70 -0.64 -5.38
C PHE A 135 -14.47 0.49 -6.06
N SER A 136 -14.05 0.92 -7.26
CA SER A 136 -14.96 1.64 -8.17
C SER A 136 -15.69 0.64 -9.02
N GLU A 137 -16.94 0.96 -9.32
CA GLU A 137 -17.65 0.43 -10.47
C GLU A 137 -17.02 0.85 -11.80
#